data_AF-A0A4Q3V3C9-F1
#
_entry.id   AF-A0A4Q3V3C9-F1
#
_cell.length_a   1.000
_cell.length_b   1.000
_cell.length_c   1.000
_cell.angle_alpha   90.00
_cell.angle_beta   90.00
_cell.angle_gamma   90.00
#
_symmetry.space_group_name_H-M   'P 1'
#
loop_
_entity.id
_entity.type
_entity.pdbx_description
1 polymer ?
#
loop_
_entity_poly.entity_id
_entity_poly.type
_entity_poly.pdbx_seq_one_letter_code
_entity_poly.pdbx_strand_id
1 'polypeptide(L)'
;MPYNRETAGKGGHSDFVRNPDVQHFLSSCEYMRPPSDEEAQAIASLFIPAPKGEPLALPSFVVASDASKSDTPINDKLPSTQIGFVKVSHVLIAMDRYAELIDPTTRFVDPFKAAALHRNAQPITYVLPGSNVKYRGVETVKDGFRLAIYDQFTANR
;
A
#
# COMPACT_ATOMS: atom_id res chain seq x y z
N MET A 1 4.68 32.75 14.90
CA MET A 1 5.62 33.85 14.60
C MET A 1 6.75 33.79 15.63
N PRO A 2 7.99 34.23 15.31
CA PRO A 2 9.17 34.00 16.14
C PRO A 2 9.23 34.81 17.45
N TYR A 3 8.24 35.66 17.74
CA TYR A 3 8.23 36.50 18.95
C TYR A 3 7.09 36.19 19.92
N ASN A 4 7.36 36.44 21.21
CA ASN A 4 6.44 36.15 22.31
C ASN A 4 5.25 37.14 22.30
N ARG A 5 4.02 36.60 22.32
CA ARG A 5 2.72 37.32 22.21
C ARG A 5 2.34 37.85 20.81
N GLU A 6 3.02 37.45 19.74
CA GLU A 6 2.51 37.68 18.39
C GLU A 6 1.39 36.69 18.05
N THR A 7 0.15 37.20 17.90
CA THR A 7 -0.92 36.45 17.25
C THR A 7 -0.60 36.32 15.77
N ALA A 8 -0.69 35.12 15.20
CA ALA A 8 -0.49 34.89 13.77
C ALA A 8 -1.45 35.77 12.95
N GLY A 9 -0.92 36.82 12.34
CA GLY A 9 -1.68 37.67 11.43
C GLY A 9 -2.00 36.90 10.15
N LYS A 10 -3.26 36.93 9.69
CA LYS A 10 -3.67 36.32 8.41
C LYS A 10 -3.03 37.00 7.17
N GLY A 11 -2.26 38.08 7.36
CA GLY A 11 -1.59 38.83 6.30
C GLY A 11 -0.53 38.03 5.54
N GLY A 12 0.17 37.09 6.16
CA GLY A 12 1.17 36.27 5.46
C GLY A 12 0.58 35.40 4.34
N HIS A 13 -0.73 35.12 4.36
CA HIS A 13 -1.40 34.39 3.29
C HIS A 13 -1.61 35.24 2.03
N SER A 14 -1.66 36.58 2.14
CA SER A 14 -1.84 37.43 0.95
C SER A 14 -0.65 37.35 0.02
N ASP A 15 0.55 37.12 0.55
CA ASP A 15 1.78 37.03 -0.24
C ASP A 15 1.78 35.75 -1.10
N PHE A 16 1.28 34.64 -0.58
CA PHE A 16 1.09 33.40 -1.35
C PHE A 16 0.03 33.57 -2.44
N VAL A 17 -1.12 34.19 -2.12
CA VAL A 17 -2.21 34.38 -3.10
C VAL A 17 -1.80 35.36 -4.19
N ARG A 18 -0.97 36.37 -3.90
CA ARG A 18 -0.50 37.34 -4.88
C ARG A 18 0.76 36.91 -5.63
N ASN A 19 1.39 35.80 -5.23
CA ASN A 19 2.58 35.31 -5.90
C ASN A 19 2.22 34.85 -7.34
N PRO A 20 2.86 35.41 -8.38
CA PRO A 20 2.57 35.05 -9.77
C PRO A 20 2.88 33.59 -10.08
N ASP A 21 3.87 32.98 -9.43
CA ASP A 21 4.21 31.56 -9.61
C ASP A 21 3.10 30.66 -9.08
N VAL A 22 2.52 31.02 -7.93
CA VAL A 22 1.37 30.31 -7.34
C VAL A 22 0.14 30.47 -8.23
N GLN A 23 -0.14 31.68 -8.71
CA GLN A 23 -1.25 31.93 -9.63
C GLN A 23 -1.09 31.16 -10.94
N HIS A 24 0.13 31.16 -11.51
CA HIS A 24 0.42 30.42 -12.73
C HIS A 24 0.25 28.91 -12.53
N PHE A 25 0.81 28.36 -11.45
CA PHE A 25 0.63 26.96 -11.09
C PHE A 25 -0.85 26.60 -10.94
N LEU A 26 -1.62 27.38 -10.16
CA LEU A 26 -3.05 27.13 -9.96
C LEU A 26 -3.86 27.27 -11.26
N SER A 27 -3.50 28.20 -12.14
CA SER A 27 -4.18 28.36 -13.45
C SER A 27 -3.99 27.14 -14.36
N SER A 28 -2.92 26.37 -14.15
CA SER A 28 -2.65 25.12 -14.84
C SER A 28 -3.20 23.88 -14.12
N CYS A 29 -3.82 24.06 -12.96
CA CYS A 29 -4.41 22.96 -12.20
C CYS A 29 -5.88 22.78 -12.59
N GLU A 30 -6.25 21.56 -12.93
CA GLU A 30 -7.63 21.10 -12.95
C GLU A 30 -7.89 20.25 -11.69
N TYR A 31 -9.14 20.25 -11.23
CA TYR A 31 -9.55 19.43 -10.10
C TYR A 31 -10.66 18.46 -10.50
N MET A 32 -10.77 17.36 -9.76
CA MET A 32 -11.84 16.40 -9.99
C MET A 32 -13.20 17.02 -9.66
N ARG A 33 -14.06 17.11 -10.66
CA ARG A 33 -15.48 17.48 -10.50
C ARG A 33 -16.35 16.23 -10.42
N PRO A 34 -17.54 16.31 -9.82
CA PRO A 34 -18.54 15.26 -10.01
C PRO A 34 -18.82 15.09 -11.51
N PRO A 35 -19.04 13.83 -11.96
CA PRO A 35 -19.44 13.58 -13.35
C PRO A 35 -20.80 14.22 -13.65
N SER A 36 -21.01 14.63 -14.89
CA SER A 36 -22.34 14.99 -15.39
C SER A 36 -23.24 13.74 -15.46
N ASP A 37 -24.55 13.93 -15.64
CA ASP A 37 -25.48 12.81 -15.81
C ASP A 37 -25.12 11.92 -17.00
N GLU A 38 -24.64 12.52 -18.10
CA GLU A 38 -24.18 11.80 -19.29
C GLU A 38 -22.90 11.00 -19.02
N GLU A 39 -21.92 11.60 -18.34
CA GLU A 39 -20.68 10.94 -17.93
C GLU A 39 -20.98 9.79 -16.96
N ALA A 40 -21.91 10.00 -16.02
CA ALA A 40 -22.36 8.98 -15.07
C ALA A 40 -23.04 7.81 -15.77
N GLN A 41 -23.92 8.07 -16.75
CA GLN A 41 -24.58 7.03 -17.53
C GLN A 41 -23.57 6.25 -18.37
N ALA A 42 -22.58 6.92 -18.96
CA ALA A 42 -21.50 6.28 -19.70
C ALA A 42 -20.67 5.36 -18.77
N ILE A 43 -20.30 5.83 -17.58
CA ILE A 43 -19.60 5.01 -16.57
C ILE A 43 -20.45 3.80 -16.16
N ALA A 44 -21.74 4.00 -15.88
CA ALA A 44 -22.66 2.93 -15.50
C ALA A 44 -22.79 1.86 -16.60
N SER A 45 -22.76 2.28 -17.87
CA SER A 45 -22.84 1.36 -19.01
C SER A 45 -21.65 0.40 -19.15
N LEU A 46 -20.52 0.71 -18.49
CA LEU A 46 -19.34 -0.17 -18.47
C LEU A 46 -19.49 -1.35 -17.50
N PHE A 47 -20.47 -1.31 -16.59
CA PHE A 47 -20.72 -2.39 -15.65
C PHE A 47 -21.40 -3.56 -16.34
N ILE A 48 -20.68 -4.67 -16.42
CA ILE A 48 -21.22 -5.94 -16.91
C ILE A 48 -21.62 -6.77 -15.68
N PRO A 49 -22.84 -7.36 -15.65
CA PRO A 49 -23.21 -8.29 -14.60
C PRO A 49 -22.18 -9.40 -14.47
N ALA A 50 -21.76 -9.71 -13.24
CA ALA A 50 -20.83 -10.82 -13.01
C ALA A 50 -21.42 -12.13 -13.57
N PRO A 51 -20.62 -12.94 -14.27
CA PRO A 51 -21.09 -14.22 -14.81
C PRO A 51 -21.59 -15.10 -13.66
N LYS A 52 -22.80 -15.63 -13.80
CA LYS A 52 -23.33 -16.64 -12.88
C LYS A 52 -22.82 -17.99 -13.31
N GLY A 53 -22.12 -18.70 -12.43
CA GLY A 53 -21.75 -20.10 -12.67
C GLY A 53 -22.99 -20.99 -12.54
N GLU A 54 -23.22 -21.88 -13.51
CA GLU A 54 -24.22 -22.95 -13.42
C GLU A 54 -23.55 -24.31 -13.70
N PRO A 55 -23.32 -25.16 -12.67
CA PRO A 55 -23.58 -24.92 -11.24
C PRO A 55 -22.58 -23.91 -10.63
N LEU A 56 -22.98 -23.29 -9.51
CA LEU A 56 -22.13 -22.36 -8.78
C LEU A 56 -20.98 -23.12 -8.10
N ALA A 57 -19.82 -23.19 -8.74
CA ALA A 57 -18.62 -23.81 -8.20
C ALA A 57 -17.66 -22.74 -7.67
N LEU A 58 -17.76 -22.43 -6.37
CA LEU A 58 -16.77 -21.57 -5.71
C LEU A 58 -15.57 -22.41 -5.24
N PRO A 59 -14.35 -21.84 -5.26
CA PRO A 59 -13.19 -22.54 -4.74
C PRO A 59 -13.34 -22.80 -3.24
N SER A 60 -12.92 -23.97 -2.76
CA SER A 60 -12.89 -24.26 -1.32
C SER A 60 -11.73 -23.55 -0.61
N PHE A 61 -10.66 -23.26 -1.34
CA PHE A 61 -9.46 -22.62 -0.82
C PHE A 61 -9.00 -21.50 -1.75
N VAL A 62 -8.57 -20.38 -1.18
CA VAL A 62 -7.95 -19.26 -1.89
C VAL A 62 -6.59 -18.98 -1.26
N VAL A 63 -5.54 -18.91 -2.07
CA VAL A 63 -4.23 -18.44 -1.62
C VAL A 63 -4.11 -16.97 -1.99
N ALA A 64 -4.05 -16.11 -0.97
CA ALA A 64 -3.77 -14.69 -1.13
C ALA A 64 -2.30 -14.43 -0.81
N SER A 65 -1.67 -13.56 -1.59
CA SER A 65 -0.30 -13.10 -1.37
C SER A 65 -0.28 -11.59 -1.43
N ASP A 66 0.34 -10.97 -0.44
CA ASP A 66 0.60 -9.53 -0.43
C ASP A 66 2.02 -9.27 0.09
N ALA A 67 2.60 -8.15 -0.31
CA ALA A 67 3.94 -7.76 0.09
C ALA A 67 3.98 -6.27 0.47
N SER A 68 4.63 -5.99 1.60
CA SER A 68 4.86 -4.62 2.04
C SER A 68 6.37 -4.34 2.08
N LYS A 69 6.74 -3.14 1.62
CA LYS A 69 8.10 -2.63 1.67
C LYS A 69 8.24 -1.64 2.82
N SER A 70 9.34 -1.73 3.55
CA SER A 70 9.75 -0.73 4.54
C SER A 70 11.22 -0.43 4.33
N ASP A 71 11.58 0.84 4.16
CA ASP A 71 12.98 1.27 4.11
C ASP A 71 13.31 2.02 5.40
N THR A 72 14.49 1.76 5.95
CA THR A 72 15.02 2.50 7.09
C THR A 72 16.35 3.15 6.69
N PRO A 73 16.47 4.48 6.81
CA PRO A 73 17.75 5.15 6.60
C PRO A 73 18.76 4.76 7.69
N ILE A 74 20.01 4.53 7.30
CA ILE A 74 21.11 4.31 8.24
C ILE A 74 21.51 5.65 8.90
N ASN A 75 21.28 6.76 8.20
CA ASN A 75 21.52 8.11 8.69
C ASN A 75 20.67 9.16 7.95
N ASP A 76 20.62 10.37 8.49
CA ASP A 76 19.82 11.50 7.99
C ASP A 76 20.51 12.30 6.86
N LYS A 77 21.61 11.81 6.27
CA LYS A 77 22.34 12.53 5.20
C LYS A 77 21.72 12.24 3.84
N LEU A 78 21.80 13.23 2.94
CA LEU A 78 21.40 13.10 1.54
C LEU A 78 22.63 12.94 0.62
N PRO A 79 22.63 12.00 -0.35
CA PRO A 79 21.59 10.99 -0.59
C PRO A 79 21.59 9.91 0.52
N SER A 80 20.40 9.48 0.93
CA SER A 80 20.22 8.55 2.04
C SER A 80 20.76 7.15 1.70
N THR A 81 21.53 6.57 2.62
CA THR A 81 21.88 5.14 2.59
C THR A 81 20.82 4.39 3.39
N GLN A 82 20.19 3.38 2.78
CA GLN A 82 18.99 2.76 3.33
C GLN A 82 19.09 1.24 3.30
N ILE A 83 18.50 0.59 4.30
CA ILE A 83 18.26 -0.86 4.29
C ILE A 83 16.76 -1.07 4.04
N GLY A 84 16.45 -1.98 3.13
CA GLY A 84 15.08 -2.31 2.75
C GLY A 84 14.64 -3.64 3.37
N PHE A 85 13.41 -3.67 3.84
CA PHE A 85 12.72 -4.87 4.29
C PHE A 85 11.53 -5.10 3.36
N VAL A 86 11.38 -6.33 2.88
CA VAL A 86 10.21 -6.76 2.14
C VAL A 86 9.56 -7.89 2.90
N LYS A 87 8.39 -7.64 3.49
CA LYS A 87 7.60 -8.67 4.15
C LYS A 87 6.57 -9.18 3.17
N VAL A 88 6.73 -10.43 2.73
CA VAL A 88 5.77 -11.15 1.89
C VAL A 88 4.91 -12.01 2.80
N SER A 89 3.59 -11.88 2.72
CA SER A 89 2.67 -12.67 3.54
C SER A 89 1.79 -13.51 2.63
N HIS A 90 1.75 -14.81 2.92
CA HIS A 90 0.83 -15.73 2.29
C HIS A 90 -0.27 -16.09 3.28
N VAL A 91 -1.51 -16.05 2.82
CA VAL A 91 -2.68 -16.46 3.60
C VAL A 91 -3.43 -17.50 2.80
N LEU A 92 -3.53 -18.71 3.35
CA LEU A 92 -4.45 -19.72 2.86
C LEU A 92 -5.81 -19.47 3.51
N ILE A 93 -6.80 -19.16 2.69
CA ILE A 93 -8.17 -18.87 3.09
C ILE A 93 -9.01 -20.11 2.79
N ALA A 94 -9.50 -20.77 3.83
CA ALA A 94 -10.55 -21.78 3.70
C ALA A 94 -11.90 -21.06 3.63
N MET A 95 -12.60 -21.18 2.50
CA MET A 95 -13.78 -20.35 2.19
C MET A 95 -14.98 -20.67 3.09
N ASP A 96 -15.07 -21.89 3.59
CA ASP A 96 -16.04 -22.31 4.61
C ASP A 96 -15.86 -21.54 5.93
N ARG A 97 -14.63 -21.44 6.43
CA ARG A 97 -14.28 -20.66 7.64
C ARG A 97 -14.48 -19.17 7.46
N TYR A 98 -14.25 -18.68 6.24
CA TYR A 98 -14.48 -17.27 5.92
C TYR A 98 -15.97 -16.94 5.88
N ALA A 99 -16.81 -17.85 5.38
CA ALA A 99 -18.27 -17.69 5.39
C ALA A 99 -18.84 -17.62 6.83
N GLU A 100 -18.20 -18.31 7.79
CA GLU A 100 -18.57 -18.28 9.22
C GLU A 100 -18.21 -16.97 9.94
N LEU A 101 -17.49 -16.04 9.30
CA LEU A 101 -17.12 -14.75 9.88
C LEU A 101 -18.31 -13.81 10.06
N ILE A 102 -19.29 -13.88 9.17
CA ILE A 102 -20.45 -13.01 9.21
C ILE A 102 -21.52 -13.71 10.04
N ASP A 103 -21.94 -13.08 11.13
CA ASP A 103 -23.09 -13.56 11.88
C ASP A 103 -24.34 -13.48 11.00
N PRO A 104 -25.08 -14.60 10.81
CA PRO A 104 -26.19 -14.65 9.86
C PRO A 104 -27.39 -13.79 10.30
N THR A 105 -27.49 -13.45 11.59
CA THR A 105 -28.60 -12.68 12.16
C THR A 105 -28.29 -11.19 12.15
N THR A 106 -27.10 -10.80 12.60
CA THR A 106 -26.69 -9.39 12.74
C THR A 106 -25.97 -8.86 11.52
N ARG A 107 -25.46 -9.74 10.64
CA ARG A 107 -24.67 -9.41 9.45
C ARG A 107 -23.35 -8.69 9.75
N PHE A 108 -22.94 -8.63 11.02
CA PHE A 108 -21.64 -8.11 11.42
C PHE A 108 -20.56 -9.19 11.37
N VAL A 109 -19.32 -8.75 11.20
CA VAL A 109 -18.14 -9.62 11.26
C VAL A 109 -17.79 -9.90 12.71
N ASP A 110 -17.60 -11.18 13.05
CA ASP A 110 -17.10 -11.61 14.36
C ASP A 110 -15.60 -11.28 14.48
N PRO A 111 -15.21 -10.32 15.36
CA PRO A 111 -13.82 -9.89 15.47
C PRO A 111 -12.90 -10.97 16.07
N PHE A 112 -13.44 -11.89 16.88
CA PHE A 112 -12.65 -12.97 17.48
C PHE A 112 -12.32 -14.04 16.46
N LYS A 113 -13.28 -14.41 15.60
CA LYS A 113 -13.03 -15.33 14.48
C LYS A 113 -12.07 -14.72 13.47
N ALA A 114 -12.21 -13.43 13.15
CA ALA A 114 -11.27 -12.73 12.28
C ALA A 114 -9.84 -12.73 12.85
N ALA A 115 -9.68 -12.44 14.15
CA ALA A 115 -8.38 -12.49 14.82
C ALA A 115 -7.78 -13.91 14.86
N ALA A 116 -8.61 -14.95 14.98
CA ALA A 116 -8.17 -16.35 14.90
C ALA A 116 -7.65 -16.70 13.49
N LEU A 117 -8.31 -16.24 12.43
CA LEU A 117 -7.84 -16.39 11.04
C LEU A 117 -6.50 -15.71 10.80
N HIS A 118 -6.30 -14.50 11.33
CA HIS A 118 -5.02 -13.78 11.20
C HIS A 118 -3.84 -14.53 11.81
N ARG A 119 -4.04 -15.34 12.85
CA ARG A 119 -2.98 -16.16 13.45
C ARG A 119 -2.49 -17.30 12.57
N ASN A 120 -3.28 -17.71 11.58
CA ASN A 120 -2.89 -18.74 10.61
C ASN A 120 -2.13 -18.18 9.40
N ALA A 121 -2.01 -16.85 9.26
CA ALA A 121 -1.17 -16.25 8.25
C ALA A 121 0.31 -16.55 8.56
N GLN A 122 1.04 -17.08 7.59
CA GLN A 122 2.47 -17.32 7.71
C GLN A 122 3.23 -16.29 6.88
N PRO A 123 3.72 -15.21 7.52
CA PRO A 123 4.54 -14.23 6.81
C PRO A 123 5.98 -14.73 6.66
N ILE A 124 6.55 -14.48 5.48
CA ILE A 124 7.98 -14.63 5.21
C ILE A 124 8.57 -13.23 5.07
N THR A 125 9.56 -12.91 5.91
CA THR A 125 10.20 -11.60 5.86
C THR A 125 11.57 -11.70 5.20
N TYR A 126 11.75 -10.96 4.12
CA TYR A 126 13.02 -10.84 3.42
C TYR A 126 13.71 -9.53 3.83
N VAL A 127 14.99 -9.65 4.21
CA VAL A 127 15.87 -8.49 4.47
C VAL A 127 16.75 -8.31 3.24
N LEU A 128 16.67 -7.13 2.61
CA LEU A 128 17.34 -6.84 1.35
C LEU A 128 18.20 -5.58 1.47
N PRO A 129 19.36 -5.51 0.79
CA PRO A 129 20.13 -4.28 0.72
C PRO A 129 19.30 -3.21 -0.01
N GLY A 130 19.19 -2.02 0.59
CA GLY A 130 18.49 -0.89 -0.01
C GLY A 130 19.44 0.02 -0.81
N SER A 131 19.14 1.32 -0.83
CA SER A 131 19.95 2.29 -1.56
C SER A 131 21.36 2.41 -0.98
N ASN A 132 22.37 2.40 -1.86
CA ASN A 132 23.79 2.56 -1.54
C ASN A 132 24.39 1.47 -0.62
N VAL A 133 23.79 0.27 -0.58
CA VAL A 133 24.28 -0.86 0.23
C VAL A 133 24.79 -1.98 -0.66
N LYS A 134 26.04 -2.42 -0.43
CA LYS A 134 26.61 -3.62 -1.07
C LYS A 134 26.48 -4.82 -0.12
N TYR A 135 26.04 -5.95 -0.64
CA TYR A 135 25.84 -7.17 0.14
C TYR A 135 27.01 -8.15 -0.07
N ARG A 136 27.58 -8.67 1.04
CA ARG A 136 28.66 -9.68 1.02
C ARG A 136 29.85 -9.35 0.10
N GLY A 137 30.23 -8.08 0.03
CA GLY A 137 31.46 -7.64 -0.64
C GLY A 137 31.41 -7.60 -2.17
N VAL A 138 30.25 -7.80 -2.80
CA VAL A 138 30.11 -7.66 -4.26
C VAL A 138 30.39 -6.22 -4.74
N GLU A 139 30.73 -6.09 -6.03
CA GLU A 139 31.16 -4.82 -6.63
C GLU A 139 30.04 -3.79 -6.72
N THR A 140 28.82 -4.20 -7.07
CA THR A 140 27.70 -3.29 -7.33
C THR A 140 26.51 -3.51 -6.39
N VAL A 141 25.75 -2.45 -6.09
CA VAL A 141 24.50 -2.53 -5.29
C VAL A 141 23.50 -3.50 -5.94
N LYS A 142 23.42 -3.48 -7.29
CA LYS A 142 22.55 -4.35 -8.08
C LYS A 142 22.86 -5.83 -7.88
N ASP A 143 24.15 -6.19 -7.92
CA ASP A 143 24.57 -7.57 -7.71
C ASP A 143 24.38 -7.98 -6.25
N GLY A 144 24.53 -7.03 -5.31
CA GLY A 144 24.26 -7.26 -3.89
C GLY A 144 22.81 -7.59 -3.64
N PHE A 145 21.89 -6.83 -4.24
CA PHE A 145 20.46 -7.10 -4.16
C PHE A 145 20.08 -8.46 -4.74
N ARG A 146 20.61 -8.80 -5.92
CA ARG A 146 20.36 -10.09 -6.57
C ARG A 146 20.89 -11.26 -5.74
N LEU A 147 22.09 -11.13 -5.18
CA LEU A 147 22.67 -12.15 -4.31
C LEU A 147 21.85 -12.31 -3.03
N ALA A 148 21.41 -11.21 -2.41
CA ALA A 148 20.56 -11.28 -1.23
C ALA A 148 19.23 -11.99 -1.52
N ILE A 149 18.59 -11.72 -2.66
CA ILE A 149 17.40 -12.46 -3.10
C ILE A 149 17.71 -13.94 -3.26
N TYR A 150 18.78 -14.28 -3.97
CA TYR A 150 19.17 -15.67 -4.20
C TYR A 150 19.40 -16.43 -2.88
N ASP A 151 20.13 -15.82 -1.95
CA ASP A 151 20.42 -16.40 -0.63
C ASP A 151 19.12 -16.61 0.18
N GLN A 152 18.19 -15.65 0.15
CA GLN A 152 16.91 -15.76 0.83
C GLN A 152 16.01 -16.89 0.28
N PHE A 153 16.00 -17.09 -1.05
CA PHE A 153 15.23 -18.15 -1.68
C PHE A 153 15.88 -19.54 -1.57
N THR A 154 17.20 -19.60 -1.40
CA THR A 154 17.93 -20.87 -1.26
C THR A 154 18.08 -21.33 0.19
N ALA A 155 18.13 -20.41 1.16
CA ALA A 155 18.22 -20.73 2.58
C ALA A 155 16.89 -21.21 3.20
N ASN A 156 15.74 -20.88 2.61
CA ASN A 156 14.42 -21.32 3.05
C ASN A 156 13.98 -22.66 2.40
N ARG A 157 14.92 -23.58 2.18
CA ARG A 157 14.65 -24.97 1.79
C ARG A 157 14.63 -25.90 2.99
#